data_AF-A4XWA3-F1
#
_entry.id   AF-A4XWA3-F1
#
_cell.length_a   1.000
_cell.length_b   1.000
_cell.length_c   1.000
_cell.angle_alpha   90.00
_cell.angle_beta   90.00
_cell.angle_gamma   90.00
#
_symmetry.space_group_name_H-M   'P 1'
#
loop_
_entity.id
_entity.type
_entity.pdbx_description
1 polymer ?
#
loop_
_entity_poly.entity_id
_entity_poly.type
_entity_poly.pdbx_seq_one_letter_code
_entity_poly.pdbx_strand_id
1 'polypeptide(L)' 'MSFDNENARFLVVINHEQQYSIWPEYKAIPEGWSAVGVSGDKAACLAHIEEVWTDMRPLSLRQAMA' A
#
# COMPACT_ATOMS: atom_id res chain seq x y z
N MET A 1 4.51 24.94 -10.49
CA MET A 1 3.80 23.78 -11.06
C MET A 1 3.62 22.80 -9.92
N SER A 2 2.46 22.81 -9.27
CA SER A 2 2.21 22.02 -8.05
C SER A 2 1.86 20.59 -8.47
N PHE A 3 2.70 19.62 -8.05
CA PHE A 3 2.50 18.19 -8.31
C PHE A 3 1.54 17.54 -7.29
N ASP A 4 0.99 18.32 -6.39
CA ASP A 4 0.00 17.88 -5.42
C ASP A 4 -1.40 18.04 -6.02
N ASN A 5 -1.81 17.06 -6.83
CA ASN A 5 -3.23 16.77 -6.95
C ASN A 5 -3.67 16.20 -5.60
N GLU A 6 -3.91 17.08 -4.61
CA GLU A 6 -4.43 16.73 -3.28
C GLU A 6 -5.80 16.03 -3.36
N ASN A 7 -6.46 16.12 -4.52
CA ASN A 7 -7.71 15.43 -4.84
C ASN A 7 -7.53 14.02 -5.45
N ALA A 8 -6.31 13.56 -5.73
CA ALA A 8 -6.10 12.22 -6.25
C ALA A 8 -6.37 11.19 -5.15
N ARG A 9 -7.33 10.30 -5.39
CA ARG A 9 -7.59 9.16 -4.52
C ARG A 9 -6.60 8.03 -4.80
N PHE A 10 -6.10 7.46 -3.71
CA PHE A 10 -5.25 6.30 -3.69
C PHE A 10 -5.96 5.18 -2.95
N LEU A 11 -5.61 3.95 -3.29
CA LEU A 11 -5.93 2.76 -2.53
C LEU A 11 -4.65 2.16 -1.98
N VAL A 12 -4.75 1.53 -0.82
CA VAL A 12 -3.68 0.70 -0.30
C VAL A 12 -3.75 -0.65 -1.02
N VAL A 13 -2.61 -1.08 -1.54
CA VAL A 13 -2.43 -2.37 -2.18
C VAL A 13 -1.39 -3.19 -1.43
N ILE A 14 -1.58 -4.51 -1.43
CA ILE A 14 -0.66 -5.48 -0.86
C ILE A 14 -0.25 -6.48 -1.94
N ASN A 15 1.02 -6.92 -1.90
CA ASN A 15 1.48 -8.02 -2.74
C ASN A 15 1.57 -9.34 -1.96
N HIS A 16 1.95 -10.41 -2.65
CA HIS A 16 2.14 -11.75 -2.07
C HIS A 16 3.24 -11.81 -0.99
N GLU A 17 4.17 -10.85 -0.97
CA GLU A 17 5.23 -10.76 0.06
C GLU A 17 4.81 -9.95 1.29
N GLN A 18 3.53 -9.57 1.40
CA GLN A 18 2.99 -8.67 2.43
C GLN A 18 3.63 -7.28 2.45
N GLN A 19 4.08 -6.81 1.29
CA GLN A 19 4.53 -5.43 1.13
C GLN A 19 3.33 -4.55 0.80
N TYR A 20 3.22 -3.44 1.53
CA TYR A 20 2.17 -2.46 1.33
C TYR A 20 2.66 -1.33 0.43
N SER A 21 1.79 -0.85 -0.44
CA SER A 21 2.03 0.34 -1.26
C SER A 21 0.74 1.10 -1.49
N ILE A 22 0.86 2.33 -2.00
CA ILE A 22 -0.28 3.11 -2.44
C ILE A 22 -0.37 3.07 -3.97
N TRP A 23 -1.57 2.84 -4.49
CA TRP A 23 -1.84 2.82 -5.92
C TRP A 23 -2.96 3.80 -6.26
N PRO A 24 -2.89 4.53 -7.40
CA PRO A 24 -3.95 5.47 -7.77
C PRO A 24 -5.25 4.73 -8.12
N GLU A 25 -6.39 5.19 -7.59
CA GLU A 25 -7.71 4.56 -7.79
C GLU A 25 -8.17 4.57 -9.25
N TYR A 26 -7.74 5.58 -10.01
CA TYR A 26 -8.08 5.71 -11.42
C TYR A 26 -7.29 4.75 -12.34
N LYS A 27 -6.32 3.98 -11.80
CA LYS A 27 -5.53 3.00 -12.58
C LYS A 27 -5.93 1.59 -12.21
N ALA A 28 -5.93 0.70 -13.21
CA ALA A 28 -6.04 -0.73 -12.96
C ALA A 28 -4.88 -1.21 -12.06
N ILE A 29 -5.18 -2.12 -11.14
CA ILE A 29 -4.18 -2.69 -10.23
C ILE A 29 -3.30 -3.66 -11.03
N PRO A 30 -1.97 -3.56 -10.95
CA PRO A 30 -1.07 -4.48 -11.62
C PRO A 30 -1.21 -5.90 -11.09
N GLU A 31 -0.88 -6.88 -11.93
CA GLU A 31 -0.90 -8.30 -11.56
C GLU A 31 0.04 -8.57 -10.37
N GLY A 32 -0.39 -9.41 -9.43
CA GLY A 32 0.36 -9.71 -8.21
C GLY A 32 0.16 -8.72 -7.05
N TRP A 33 -0.63 -7.66 -7.27
CA TRP A 33 -1.09 -6.74 -6.23
C TRP A 33 -2.59 -6.87 -6.01
N SER A 34 -3.06 -6.57 -4.80
CA SER A 34 -4.47 -6.64 -4.43
C SER A 34 -4.84 -5.46 -3.53
N ALA A 35 -6.00 -4.86 -3.76
CA ALA A 35 -6.52 -3.80 -2.90
C ALA A 35 -6.91 -4.37 -1.53
N VAL A 36 -6.50 -3.72 -0.45
CA VAL A 36 -6.88 -4.12 0.92
C VAL A 36 -8.19 -3.48 1.39
N GLY A 37 -8.90 -2.77 0.51
CA GLY A 37 -10.17 -2.11 0.82
C GLY A 37 -10.03 -0.77 1.54
N VAL A 38 -8.81 -0.26 1.69
CA VAL A 38 -8.54 1.09 2.21
C VAL A 38 -8.26 2.02 1.05
N SER A 39 -9.06 3.08 0.94
CA SER A 39 -8.92 4.13 -0.08
C SER A 39 -9.11 5.51 0.54
N GLY A 40 -8.34 6.50 0.10
CA GLY A 40 -8.40 7.85 0.61
C GLY A 40 -7.46 8.78 -0.11
N ASP A 41 -7.16 9.91 0.53
CA ASP A 41 -6.04 10.73 0.10
C ASP A 41 -4.71 10.01 0.37
N LYS A 42 -3.63 10.56 -0.19
CA LYS A 42 -2.29 10.00 -0.02
C LYS A 42 -1.89 9.90 1.46
N ALA A 43 -2.25 10.88 2.28
CA ALA A 43 -1.84 10.94 3.68
C ALA A 43 -2.53 9.85 4.52
N ALA A 44 -3.84 9.67 4.36
CA ALA A 44 -4.64 8.64 5.01
C ALA A 44 -4.18 7.23 4.61
N CYS A 45 -3.90 7.00 3.33
CA CYS A 45 -3.36 5.71 2.88
C CYS A 45 -1.97 5.43 3.48
N LEU A 46 -1.08 6.43 3.54
CA LEU A 46 0.24 6.26 4.15
C LEU A 46 0.17 6.04 5.66
N ALA A 47 -0.68 6.78 6.37
CA ALA A 47 -0.91 6.58 7.79
C ALA A 47 -1.41 5.16 8.10
N HIS A 48 -2.36 4.66 7.29
CA HIS A 48 -2.81 3.28 7.42
C HIS A 48 -1.67 2.28 7.21
N ILE A 49 -0.84 2.48 6.17
CA ILE A 49 0.33 1.62 5.93
C ILE A 49 1.29 1.65 7.12
N GLU A 50 1.56 2.81 7.71
CA GLU A 50 2.42 2.95 8.89
C GLU A 50 1.85 2.21 10.11
N GLU A 51 0.53 2.26 10.31
CA GLU A 51 -0.15 1.55 11.40
C GLU A 51 -0.15 0.02 11.23
N VAL A 52 -0.33 -0.48 9.99
CA VAL A 52 -0.43 -1.93 9.74
C VAL A 52 0.91 -2.59 9.44
N TRP A 53 1.84 -1.87 8.83
CA TRP A 53 3.17 -2.36 8.44
C TRP A 53 4.18 -2.20 9.59
N THR A 54 3.80 -2.71 10.76
CA THR A 54 4.59 -2.63 12.01
C THR A 54 5.89 -3.42 11.97
N ASP A 55 5.99 -4.40 11.07
CA ASP A 55 7.19 -5.20 10.88
C ASP A 55 7.52 -5.20 9.37
N MET A 56 8.64 -4.57 9.03
CA MET A 56 9.11 -4.40 7.66
C MET A 56 9.92 -5.60 7.15
N ARG A 57 10.08 -6.67 7.94
CA ARG A 57 10.78 -7.88 7.49
C ARG A 57 9.95 -8.57 6.39
N PRO A 58 10.58 -8.93 5.24
CA PRO A 58 9.92 -9.74 4.22
C PRO A 58 9.36 -11.02 4.83
N LEU A 59 8.17 -11.46 4.38
CA LEU A 59 7.51 -12.67 4.87
C LEU A 59 8.45 -13.89 4.83
N SER A 60 9.24 -14.00 3.76
CA SER A 60 10.24 -15.05 3.52
C SER A 60 11.29 -15.11 4.64
N LEU A 61 11.66 -13.96 5.19
CA LEU A 61 12.65 -13.84 6.27
C LEU A 61 12.04 -14.15 7.64
N ARG A 62 10.75 -13.86 7.83
CA ARG A 62 10.01 -14.35 9.02
C ARG A 62 9.85 -15.86 9.01
N GLN A 63 9.52 -16.45 7.85
CA GLN A 63 9.36 -17.90 7.72
C GLN A 63 10.68 -18.65 7.90
N ALA A 64 11.81 -18.06 7.51
CA ALA A 64 13.14 -18.66 7.68
C ALA A 64 13.68 -18.62 9.14
N MET A 65 13.07 -17.82 10.02
CA MET A 65 13.48 -17.67 11.43
C MET A 65 12.52 -18.32 12.43
N ALA A 66 11.49 -19.04 11.95
CA ALA A 66 10.49 -19.73 12.77
C ALA A 66 10.86 -21.20 13.05
#